data_AF-A0AAT9HRX7-F1
#
_entry.id   AF-A0AAT9HRX7-F1
#
_cell.length_a   1.000
_cell.length_b   1.000
_cell.length_c   1.000
_cell.angle_alpha   90.00
_cell.angle_beta   90.00
_cell.angle_gamma   90.00
#
_symmetry.space_group_name_H-M   'P 1'
#
loop_
_entity.id
_entity.type
_entity.pdbx_description
1 polymer ?
#
loop_
_entity_poly.entity_id
_entity_poly.type
_entity_poly.pdbx_seq_one_letter_code
_entity_poly.pdbx_strand_id
1 'polypeptide(L)' 'MPGVRYTVIATRYDEVVTPYSSAFLTGPDVRNVLLQDLCPLDLSEHLAIGLLDRIAFHEVANALDPAHAERTTCASVFS' A
#
# COMPACT_ATOMS: atom_id res chain seq x y z
N MET A 1 -3.78 1.61 19.79
CA MET A 1 -3.54 0.49 20.74
C MET A 1 -2.05 0.26 20.78
N PRO A 2 -1.41 0.25 21.95
CA PRO A 2 0.03 0.00 22.02
C PRO A 2 0.32 -1.44 21.57
N GLY A 3 1.38 -1.62 20.76
CA GLY A 3 1.92 -2.94 20.40
C GLY A 3 1.53 -3.48 19.02
N VAL A 4 0.68 -2.80 18.25
CA VAL A 4 0.35 -3.19 16.86
C VAL A 4 0.89 -2.14 15.89
N ARG A 5 1.67 -2.59 14.90
CA ARG A 5 2.10 -1.76 13.77
C ARG A 5 1.06 -1.84 12.67
N TYR A 6 0.56 -0.69 12.21
CA TYR A 6 -0.45 -0.59 11.16
C TYR A 6 0.21 -0.13 9.87
N THR A 7 -0.05 -0.84 8.77
CA THR A 7 0.26 -0.35 7.42
C THR A 7 -1.03 -0.24 6.62
N VAL A 8 -1.26 0.91 6.01
CA VAL A 8 -2.37 1.14 5.08
C VAL A 8 -1.78 1.45 3.72
N ILE A 9 -2.20 0.72 2.70
CA ILE A 9 -1.84 0.97 1.31
C ILE A 9 -3.13 1.39 0.61
N ALA A 10 -3.15 2.58 0.03
CA ALA A 10 -4.30 3.11 -0.70
C ALA A 10 -3.87 3.56 -2.10
N THR A 11 -4.83 3.61 -3.02
CA THR A 11 -4.64 4.15 -4.38
C THR A 11 -5.42 5.45 -4.52
N ARG A 12 -4.84 6.44 -5.21
CA ARG A 12 -5.56 7.69 -5.53
C ARG A 12 -6.72 7.49 -6.50
N TYR A 13 -6.74 6.34 -7.18
CA TYR A 13 -7.75 5.97 -8.17
C TYR A 13 -8.92 5.18 -7.57
N ASP A 14 -8.97 5.06 -6.24
CA ASP A 14 -10.08 4.39 -5.55
C ASP A 14 -11.40 5.13 -5.82
N GLU A 15 -12.32 4.42 -6.45
CA GLU A 15 -13.64 4.87 -6.86
C GLU A 15 -14.74 4.51 -5.86
N VAL A 16 -14.43 3.67 -4.86
CA VAL A 16 -15.39 3.16 -3.87
C VAL A 16 -15.27 3.94 -2.57
N VAL A 17 -14.05 4.07 -2.04
CA VAL A 17 -13.76 4.76 -0.78
C VAL A 17 -13.23 6.15 -1.10
N THR A 18 -14.14 7.12 -1.21
CA THR A 18 -13.81 8.50 -1.61
C THR A 18 -14.09 9.53 -0.49
N PRO A 19 -13.17 10.47 -0.22
CA PRO A 19 -11.82 10.57 -0.79
C PRO A 19 -10.92 9.42 -0.31
N TYR A 20 -9.99 8.95 -1.14
CA TYR A 20 -9.11 7.81 -0.83
C TYR A 20 -8.36 7.98 0.50
N SER A 21 -8.03 9.23 0.86
CA SER A 21 -7.33 9.56 2.10
C SER A 21 -8.14 9.25 3.36
N SER A 22 -9.46 9.02 3.25
CA SER A 22 -10.31 8.60 4.36
C SER A 22 -9.96 7.20 4.88
N ALA A 23 -9.27 6.38 4.09
CA ALA A 23 -8.76 5.07 4.51
C ALA A 23 -7.50 5.18 5.40
N PHE A 24 -6.78 6.30 5.37
CA PHE A 24 -5.56 6.47 6.14
C PHE A 24 -5.84 6.61 7.64
N LEU A 25 -4.95 6.02 8.45
CA LEU A 25 -5.03 6.04 9.90
C LEU A 25 -4.13 7.15 10.49
N THR A 26 -4.43 7.56 11.73
CA THR A 26 -3.57 8.46 12.51
C THR A 26 -3.14 7.76 13.80
N GLY A 27 -1.84 7.79 14.12
CA GLY A 27 -1.31 7.19 15.35
C GLY A 27 0.21 7.04 15.31
N PRO A 28 0.84 6.70 16.45
CA PRO A 28 2.30 6.61 16.56
C PRO A 28 2.92 5.47 15.75
N ASP A 29 2.21 4.35 15.59
CA ASP A 29 2.70 3.14 14.91
C ASP A 29 2.00 2.91 13.55
N VAL A 30 1.64 4.00 12.86
CA VAL A 30 0.94 3.96 11.57
C VAL A 30 1.87 4.32 10.43
N ARG A 31 1.84 3.50 9.37
CA ARG A 31 2.44 3.79 8.08
C ARG A 31 1.38 3.81 6.98
N ASN A 32 1.05 5.01 6.50
CA ASN A 32 0.19 5.18 5.34
C ASN A 32 1.05 5.27 4.07
N VAL A 33 0.67 4.51 3.04
CA VAL A 33 1.38 4.44 1.76
C VAL A 33 0.38 4.73 0.66
N LEU A 34 0.70 5.71 -0.19
CA LEU A 34 0.02 5.89 -1.45
C LEU A 34 0.72 5.04 -2.51
N LEU A 35 -0.02 4.16 -3.18
CA LEU A 35 0.52 3.26 -4.20
C LEU A 35 1.31 4.01 -5.28
N GLN A 36 0.81 5.19 -5.69
CA GLN A 36 1.45 6.02 -6.70
C GLN A 36 2.76 6.67 -6.25
N ASP A 37 3.08 6.70 -4.94
CA ASP A 37 4.39 7.11 -4.45
C ASP A 37 5.45 5.99 -4.65
N LEU A 38 5.01 4.74 -4.70
CA LEU A 38 5.86 3.58 -5.00
C LEU A 38 6.05 3.41 -6.50
N CYS A 39 4.95 3.51 -7.25
CA CYS A 39 4.94 3.45 -8.70
C CYS A 39 3.92 4.44 -9.29
N PRO A 40 4.35 5.59 -9.82
CA PRO A 40 3.45 6.58 -10.42
C PRO A 40 2.66 6.09 -11.64
N LEU A 41 3.10 4.98 -12.25
CA LEU A 41 2.44 4.35 -13.40
C LEU A 41 1.40 3.31 -13.00
N ASP A 42 1.26 3.01 -11.72
CA ASP A 42 0.26 2.08 -11.22
C ASP A 42 -1.11 2.76 -11.13
N LEU A 43 -2.03 2.29 -11.96
CA LEU A 43 -3.39 2.81 -12.10
C LEU A 43 -4.43 1.91 -11.45
N SER A 44 -4.01 0.98 -10.59
CA SER A 44 -4.92 0.06 -9.91
C SER A 44 -5.99 0.81 -9.14
N GLU A 45 -7.23 0.40 -9.35
CA GLU A 45 -8.44 0.88 -8.67
C GLU A 45 -8.75 0.02 -7.43
N HIS A 46 -9.90 0.24 -6.78
CA HIS A 46 -10.25 -0.37 -5.49
C HIS A 46 -10.15 -1.90 -5.47
N LEU A 47 -10.60 -2.59 -6.52
CA LEU A 47 -10.54 -4.04 -6.62
C LEU A 47 -9.16 -4.52 -7.08
N ALA A 48 -8.58 -3.88 -8.09
CA ALA A 48 -7.29 -4.26 -8.65
C ALA A 48 -6.17 -4.23 -7.61
N ILE A 49 -6.12 -3.20 -6.75
CA ILE A 49 -5.10 -3.08 -5.69
C ILE A 49 -5.11 -4.26 -4.72
N GLY A 50 -6.30 -4.83 -4.45
CA GLY A 50 -6.48 -5.93 -3.50
C GLY A 50 -6.44 -7.32 -4.13
N LEU A 51 -6.69 -7.43 -5.45
CA LEU A 51 -6.88 -8.72 -6.11
C LEU A 51 -5.74 -9.11 -7.05
N LEU A 52 -5.05 -8.14 -7.67
CA LEU A 52 -4.15 -8.40 -8.80
C LEU A 52 -2.80 -7.66 -8.70
N ASP A 53 -2.73 -6.59 -7.93
CA ASP A 53 -1.59 -5.68 -7.90
C ASP A 53 -0.40 -6.25 -7.13
N ARG A 54 0.62 -6.69 -7.87
CA ARG A 54 1.87 -7.21 -7.31
C ARG A 54 2.75 -6.14 -6.67
N ILE A 55 2.62 -4.88 -7.05
CA ILE A 55 3.34 -3.76 -6.41
C ILE A 55 2.77 -3.57 -5.01
N ALA A 56 1.44 -3.56 -4.87
CA ALA A 56 0.77 -3.55 -3.56
C ALA A 56 1.13 -4.81 -2.74
N PHE A 57 1.16 -6.00 -3.34
CA PHE A 57 1.52 -7.23 -2.62
C PHE A 57 2.97 -7.27 -2.15
N HIS A 58 3.91 -6.75 -2.94
CA HIS A 58 5.30 -6.57 -2.51
C HIS A 58 5.39 -5.66 -1.29
N GLU A 59 4.61 -4.57 -1.29
CA GLU A 59 4.55 -3.65 -0.16
C GLU A 59 3.91 -4.29 1.10
N VAL A 60 2.92 -5.16 0.92
CA VAL A 60 2.37 -5.99 2.02
C VAL A 60 3.45 -6.93 2.57
N ALA A 61 4.23 -7.58 1.71
CA ALA A 61 5.31 -8.49 2.15
C ALA A 61 6.35 -7.74 3.00
N ASN A 62 6.75 -6.53 2.61
CA ASN A 62 7.64 -5.67 3.39
C ASN A 62 7.09 -5.35 4.79
N ALA A 63 5.77 -5.14 4.92
CA ALA A 63 5.15 -4.88 6.21
C ALA A 63 5.12 -6.13 7.12
N LEU A 64 4.93 -7.30 6.51
CA LEU A 64 4.87 -8.60 7.19
C LEU A 64 6.26 -9.10 7.63
N ASP A 65 7.31 -8.87 6.84
CA ASP A 65 8.71 -9.19 7.19
C ASP A 65 9.65 -7.98 7.03
N PRO A 66 9.64 -7.04 8.00
CA PRO A 66 10.46 -5.84 7.92
C PRO A 66 11.97 -6.09 7.96
N ALA A 67 12.41 -7.25 8.45
CA ALA A 67 13.83 -7.57 8.54
C ALA A 67 14.47 -7.82 7.18
N HIS A 68 13.67 -8.21 6.18
CA HIS A 68 14.08 -8.50 4.81
C HIS A 68 13.39 -7.61 3.78
N ALA A 69 12.80 -6.48 4.22
CA ALA A 69 12.06 -5.59 3.33
C ALA A 69 12.98 -4.96 2.27
N GLU A 70 12.51 -4.94 1.02
CA GLU A 70 13.17 -4.29 -0.11
C GLU A 70 12.34 -3.11 -0.63
N ARG A 71 12.96 -2.16 -1.31
CA ARG A 71 12.24 -1.00 -1.83
C ARG A 71 11.25 -1.42 -2.92
N THR A 72 9.95 -1.25 -2.65
CA THR A 72 8.91 -1.41 -3.68
C THR A 72 9.04 -0.31 -4.74
N THR A 73 9.02 -0.71 -6.00
CA THR A 73 9.02 0.16 -7.19
C THR A 73 8.08 -0.38 -8.26
N CYS A 74 7.98 0.29 -9.41
CA CYS A 74 7.26 -0.25 -10.57
C CYS A 74 7.78 -1.62 -11.05
N ALA A 75 9.05 -1.95 -10.79
CA ALA A 75 9.61 -3.24 -11.21
C ALA A 75 9.04 -4.43 -10.40
N SER A 76 8.44 -4.17 -9.23
CA SER A 76 7.85 -5.21 -8.36
C SER A 76 6.61 -5.88 -8.97
N VAL A 77 6.14 -5.43 -10.15
CA VAL A 77 5.14 -6.16 -10.94
C VAL A 77 5.64 -7.54 -11.41
N PHE A 78 6.97 -7.75 -11.43
CA PHE A 78 7.59 -9.00 -11.85
C PHE A 78 8.07 -9.90 -10.70
N SER A 79 8.04 -9.40 -9.46
CA SER A 79 8.38 -10.17 -8.25
C SER A 79 7.21 -11.02 -7.76
#